data_AF-A0A357HCU4-F1
#
_entry.id   AF-A0A357HCU4-F1
#
_cell.length_a   1.000
_cell.length_b   1.000
_cell.length_c   1.000
_cell.angle_alpha   90.00
_cell.angle_beta   90.00
_cell.angle_gamma   90.00
#
_symmetry.space_group_name_H-M   'P 1'
#
loop_
_entity.id
_entity.type
_entity.pdbx_description
1 polymer ?
#
loop_
_entity_poly.entity_id
_entity_poly.type
_entity_poly.pdbx_seq_one_letter_code
_entity_poly.pdbx_strand_id
1 'polypeptide(L)' 'MQAVRYGIMLSTALHMKVDRTLYFDRKNYFYPDLPKGYQITQQDRPIGSHGYLDVTLDDGTPMRVDIQRAHLEE' A
#
# COMPACT_ATOMS: atom_id res chain seq x y z
N MET A 1 -0.45 16.41 -0.09
CA MET A 1 -1.77 15.80 0.20
C MET A 1 -2.34 14.91 -0.90
N GLN A 2 -2.04 15.13 -2.19
CA GLN A 2 -2.59 14.32 -3.28
C GLN A 2 -2.24 12.82 -3.17
N ALA A 3 -1.00 12.48 -2.79
CA ALA A 3 -0.58 11.09 -2.59
C ALA A 3 -1.47 10.33 -1.58
N VAL A 4 -1.79 10.96 -0.44
CA VAL A 4 -2.68 10.37 0.58
C VAL A 4 -4.09 10.17 0.03
N ARG A 5 -4.62 11.14 -0.72
CA ARG A 5 -5.95 11.02 -1.34
C ARG A 5 -5.98 9.86 -2.34
N TYR A 6 -4.97 9.74 -3.20
CA TYR A 6 -4.89 8.63 -4.15
C TYR A 6 -4.68 7.29 -3.45
N GLY A 7 -3.90 7.24 -2.38
CA GLY A 7 -3.77 6.05 -1.55
C GLY A 7 -5.12 5.57 -0.98
N ILE A 8 -5.91 6.47 -0.40
CA ILE A 8 -7.26 6.13 0.10
C ILE A 8 -8.18 5.68 -1.04
N MET A 9 -8.15 6.37 -2.20
CA MET A 9 -8.95 5.98 -3.36
C MET A 9 -8.59 4.57 -3.85
N LEU A 10 -7.30 4.27 -3.97
CA LEU A 10 -6.82 2.95 -4.37
C LEU A 10 -7.22 1.89 -3.35
N SER A 11 -7.00 2.13 -2.05
CA SER A 11 -7.40 1.19 -1.00
C SER A 11 -8.90 0.92 -1.02
N THR A 12 -9.72 1.96 -1.26
CA THR A 12 -11.17 1.80 -1.38
C THR A 12 -11.55 0.98 -2.62
N ALA A 13 -10.91 1.25 -3.76
CA ALA A 13 -11.15 0.51 -5.00
C ALA A 13 -10.75 -0.97 -4.91
N LEU A 14 -9.74 -1.28 -4.09
CA LEU A 14 -9.27 -2.64 -3.83
C LEU A 14 -9.96 -3.29 -2.62
N HIS A 15 -11.10 -2.75 -2.18
CA HIS A 15 -11.89 -3.28 -1.07
C HIS A 15 -11.13 -3.45 0.25
N MET A 16 -10.09 -2.65 0.47
CA MET A 16 -9.24 -2.72 1.66
C MET A 16 -9.93 -2.08 2.87
N LYS A 17 -9.55 -2.56 4.06
CA LYS A 17 -9.76 -1.83 5.31
C LYS A 17 -8.76 -0.67 5.39
N VAL A 18 -9.27 0.55 5.25
CA VAL A 18 -8.50 1.80 5.38
C VAL A 18 -8.23 2.09 6.86
N ASP A 19 -6.98 2.43 7.19
CA ASP A 19 -6.62 2.82 8.55
C ASP A 19 -7.16 4.23 8.88
N ARG A 20 -7.72 4.39 10.08
CA ARG A 20 -8.23 5.67 10.60
C ARG A 20 -7.12 6.62 11.03
N THR A 21 -5.91 6.14 11.25
CA THR A 21 -4.77 6.99 11.61
C THR A 21 -3.55 6.60 10.79
N LEU A 22 -3.00 7.57 10.07
CA LEU A 22 -1.83 7.37 9.22
C LEU A 22 -0.58 7.82 9.94
N TYR A 23 0.41 6.92 9.99
CA TYR A 23 1.75 7.19 10.46
C TYR A 23 2.75 6.78 9.39
N PHE A 24 3.93 7.40 9.44
CA PHE A 24 5.07 7.03 8.63
C PHE A 24 6.22 6.59 9.53
N ASP A 25 6.88 5.53 9.10
CA ASP A 25 7.99 4.87 9.76
C ASP A 25 9.28 5.13 8.98
N ARG A 26 10.42 4.96 9.66
CA ARG A 26 11.74 5.05 9.04
C ARG A 26 12.33 3.66 8.87
N LYS A 27 12.55 3.27 7.61
CA LYS A 27 13.30 2.07 7.27
C LYS A 27 14.78 2.45 7.08
N ASN A 28 15.62 2.14 8.06
CA ASN A 28 17.01 2.59 8.09
C ASN A 28 17.91 1.62 7.31
N TYR A 29 18.67 2.12 6.33
CA TYR A 29 19.73 1.41 5.63
C TYR A 29 20.66 2.41 4.93
N PHE A 30 21.94 2.07 4.86
CA PHE A 30 22.95 2.93 4.25
C PHE A 30 23.11 2.58 2.78
N TYR A 31 22.90 3.55 1.90
CA TYR A 31 23.17 3.41 0.48
C TYR A 31 23.46 4.79 -0.14
N PRO A 32 24.35 4.90 -1.15
CA PRO A 32 24.75 6.19 -1.72
C PRO A 32 23.62 7.03 -2.30
N ASP A 33 22.55 6.41 -2.79
CA ASP A 33 21.37 7.09 -3.33
C ASP A 33 20.36 7.54 -2.27
N LEU A 34 20.55 7.15 -1.00
CA LEU A 34 19.66 7.44 0.12
C LEU A 34 20.36 8.35 1.14
N PRO A 35 20.48 9.66 0.86
CA PRO A 35 21.29 10.60 1.65
C PRO A 35 20.83 10.76 3.10
N LYS A 36 19.57 10.39 3.40
CA LYS A 36 19.00 10.43 4.76
C LYS A 36 19.41 9.24 5.63
N GLY A 37 19.92 8.16 5.03
CA GLY A 37 20.19 6.89 5.74
C GLY A 37 18.92 6.13 6.15
N TYR A 38 17.75 6.59 5.71
CA TYR A 38 16.47 5.92 5.88
C TYR A 38 15.47 6.33 4.79
N GLN A 39 14.58 5.40 4.47
CA GLN A 39 13.40 5.62 3.63
C GLN A 39 12.19 5.90 4.52
N ILE A 40 11.39 6.91 4.16
CA ILE A 40 10.08 7.14 4.77
C ILE A 40 9.09 6.16 4.14
N THR A 41 8.48 5.31 4.96
CA THR A 41 7.52 4.27 4.52
C THR A 41 6.39 4.13 5.54
N GLN A 42 5.52 3.13 5.42
CA GLN A 42 4.61 2.72 6.50
C GLN A 42 4.81 1.24 6.73
N GLN A 43 5.33 0.86 7.90
CA GLN A 43 5.58 -0.52 8.28
C GLN A 43 4.41 -1.04 9.12
N ASP A 44 4.10 -0.37 10.23
CA ASP A 44 3.16 -0.87 11.22
C ASP A 44 1.70 -0.56 10.87
N ARG A 45 1.47 0.60 10.26
CA ARG A 45 0.13 1.10 9.91
C ARG A 45 0.01 1.47 8.43
N PRO A 46 -0.12 0.47 7.54
CA PRO A 46 -0.37 0.73 6.12
C PRO A 46 -1.66 1.53 5.91
N ILE A 47 -1.72 2.32 4.85
CA ILE A 47 -2.93 3.07 4.49
C ILE A 47 -4.14 2.16 4.23
N GLY A 48 -3.90 0.94 3.71
CA GLY A 48 -4.93 -0.06 3.51
C GLY A 48 -4.42 -1.49 3.73
N SER A 49 -5.30 -2.35 4.22
CA SER A 49 -5.00 -3.76 4.52
C SER A 49 -6.15 -4.68 4.09
N HIS A 50 -5.84 -5.95 3.81
CA HIS A 50 -6.84 -7.01 3.54
C HIS A 50 -7.83 -6.65 2.43
N GLY A 51 -7.30 -6.28 1.26
CA GLY A 51 -8.09 -6.07 0.05
C GLY A 51 -8.08 -7.28 -0.87
N TYR A 52 -8.69 -7.12 -2.03
CA TYR A 52 -8.66 -8.12 -3.10
C TYR A 52 -8.88 -7.47 -4.46
N LEU A 53 -8.57 -8.21 -5.51
CA LEU A 53 -8.90 -7.90 -6.90
C LEU A 53 -9.49 -9.15 -7.55
N ASP A 54 -10.68 -9.02 -8.14
CA ASP A 54 -11.26 -10.07 -8.97
C ASP A 54 -10.71 -9.92 -10.40
N VAL A 55 -10.14 -11.00 -10.93
CA VAL A 55 -9.62 -11.09 -12.29
C VAL A 55 -10.31 -12.22 -13.04
N THR A 56 -10.34 -12.11 -14.36
CA THR A 56 -10.83 -13.17 -15.25
C THR A 56 -9.64 -13.82 -15.92
N LEU A 57 -9.51 -15.14 -15.78
CA LEU A 57 -8.46 -15.92 -16.45
C LEU A 57 -8.77 -16.05 -17.96
N ASP A 58 -7.79 -16.49 -18.74
CA ASP A 58 -7.93 -16.63 -20.20
C ASP A 58 -9.07 -17.57 -20.61
N ASP A 59 -9.43 -18.54 -19.76
CA ASP A 59 -10.54 -19.48 -19.96
C ASP A 59 -11.92 -18.92 -19.50
N GLY A 60 -11.96 -17.68 -19.04
CA GLY A 60 -13.16 -17.02 -18.53
C GLY A 60 -13.44 -17.27 -17.04
N THR A 61 -12.65 -18.09 -16.36
CA THR A 61 -12.84 -18.39 -14.93
C THR A 61 -12.59 -17.14 -14.08
N PRO A 62 -13.51 -16.75 -13.18
CA PRO A 62 -13.24 -15.70 -12.21
C PRO A 62 -12.30 -16.22 -11.12
N MET A 63 -11.26 -15.44 -10.81
CA MET A 63 -10.33 -15.70 -9.73
C MET A 63 -10.19 -14.46 -8.85
N ARG A 64 -10.23 -14.64 -7.53
CA ARG A 64 -9.93 -13.58 -6.58
C ARG A 64 -8.46 -13.65 -6.18
N VAL A 65 -7.77 -12.51 -6.28
CA VAL A 65 -6.40 -12.31 -5.81
C VAL A 65 -6.43 -11.45 -4.55
N ASP A 66 -5.99 -11.99 -3.42
CA ASP A 66 -5.92 -11.24 -2.18
C ASP A 66 -4.76 -10.24 -2.21
N ILE A 67 -5.00 -9.04 -1.67
CA ILE A 67 -3.99 -7.99 -1.54
C ILE A 67 -3.80 -7.71 -0.07
N GLN A 68 -2.63 -8.13 0.44
CA GLN A 68 -2.34 -8.06 1.87
C GLN A 68 -2.35 -6.62 2.41
N ARG A 69 -1.66 -5.70 1.72
CA ARG A 69 -1.51 -4.29 2.15
C ARG A 69 -1.20 -3.36 0.98
N ALA A 70 -1.50 -2.09 1.18
CA ALA A 70 -0.96 -0.97 0.43
C ALA A 70 -0.37 0.05 1.41
N HIS A 71 0.78 0.64 1.09
CA HIS A 71 1.42 1.68 1.89
C HIS A 71 1.99 2.80 1.00
N LEU A 72 2.21 3.96 1.60
CA LEU A 72 2.88 5.09 0.95
C LEU A 72 4.37 5.10 1.32
N GLU A 73 5.22 5.34 0.33
CA GLU A 73 6.67 5.51 0.49
C GLU A 73 7.20 6.55 -0.51
N GLU A 74 8.44 6.98 -0.31
CA GLU A 74 9.20 7.86 -1.21
C GLU A 74 10.33 7.11 -1.94
#